data_AF-A0A5B9HWT6-F1
#
_entry.id   AF-A0A5B9HWT6-F1
#
_cell.length_a   1.000
_cell.length_b   1.000
_cell.length_c   1.000
_cell.angle_alpha   90.00
_cell.angle_beta   90.00
_cell.angle_gamma   90.00
#
_symmetry.space_group_name_H-M   'P 1'
#
loop_
_entity.id
_entity.type
_entity.pdbx_description
1 polymer ?
#
loop_
_entity_poly.entity_id
_entity_poly.type
_entity_poly.pdbx_seq_one_letter_code
_entity_poly.pdbx_strand_id
1 'polypeptide(L)'
;MYNSYPYSSGGYKPPYPVAGVSDEGQEDFYRQPSGKIFAKIYEKDTESPIKGVKVSIYKMTEEGRILSSRQSDIITLYTNEFGETDIVALPTPSKENGLDPLGSKPYSEYAISIEAAGYAPVVLRGTQIFADVTAVQKMELIPVSGTEGRDSVEIIDIPEHTLTGQYPQQESQQELQQEHKEQQESRQNLDVDVVLPEFVIVHDGHPNTPAPRYKLRFKDYIKNVLASEVYPTWKKDALIANALCVISYTLNRIYTNYYKDKGFTITGITQFDHKYTHGRNTFEETDDVVEEVFKQYIAKPGENAPLFAQYRAGKKQPCPFASRPGMLYQWGTACLAERGMNYMEILKYYYKNVEIRLADFIQVTKSFPGYNIKEGDQKGPVRTIQKYLFQIRKKYSNIPEIIISGTFDSNTVNAVKIFQRNFQIPDNGIVDELTWNKLNDIYVYVTNLPGFYPILQNGSQGESVKMIQSLLKRFGFYTGEIDGFFGLGTEKSVKEFQKIKSFTVTGVVRKELWRLLEELQYTAGTSRDLEYNPIPVQINTDPNIKTYTPSQNTNQLFINPSSTPSMTNPSTSHYPQSFYNQNDYYPNY
;
A
#
# COMPACT_ATOMS: atom_id res chain seq x y z
N MET A 1 59.29 43.33 28.63
CA MET A 1 58.63 42.96 29.90
C MET A 1 57.67 41.83 29.56
N TYR A 2 57.78 40.57 29.95
CA TYR A 2 58.65 39.85 30.87
C TYR A 2 58.99 38.49 30.21
N ASN A 3 60.24 38.07 30.33
CA ASN A 3 60.76 36.76 29.92
C ASN A 3 60.26 35.64 30.85
N SER A 4 60.23 34.40 30.36
CA SER A 4 60.90 33.26 31.01
C SER A 4 60.97 32.01 30.11
N TYR A 5 62.18 31.68 29.64
CA TYR A 5 62.64 30.33 29.29
C TYR A 5 63.24 29.67 30.54
N PRO A 6 63.48 28.33 30.60
CA PRO A 6 64.80 27.81 30.17
C PRO A 6 64.87 26.34 29.64
N TYR A 7 65.84 26.09 28.73
CA TYR A 7 66.87 25.01 28.65
C TYR A 7 66.51 23.52 29.00
N SER A 8 67.07 22.44 28.41
CA SER A 8 68.30 22.19 27.63
C SER A 8 68.31 20.76 27.01
N SER A 9 69.14 20.56 25.96
CA SER A 9 69.99 19.40 25.56
C SER A 9 69.68 17.99 26.13
N GLY A 10 69.61 16.88 25.37
CA GLY A 10 70.53 16.39 24.34
C GLY A 10 71.30 15.15 24.87
N GLY A 11 71.22 13.99 24.21
CA GLY A 11 72.06 12.80 24.52
C GLY A 11 71.55 11.45 23.98
N TYR A 12 72.39 10.76 23.21
CA TYR A 12 72.16 9.51 22.47
C TYR A 12 72.40 8.22 23.29
N LYS A 13 71.49 7.21 23.16
CA LYS A 13 71.58 5.70 23.11
C LYS A 13 72.57 4.86 23.99
N PRO A 14 72.42 3.51 24.12
CA PRO A 14 71.29 2.59 24.52
C PRO A 14 71.80 1.55 25.62
N PRO A 15 71.12 0.46 26.08
CA PRO A 15 70.69 -0.73 25.31
C PRO A 15 69.32 -1.35 25.74
N TYR A 16 68.83 -2.27 24.91
CA TYR A 16 67.61 -3.07 25.11
C TYR A 16 67.59 -3.87 26.43
N PRO A 17 66.38 -4.15 26.96
CA PRO A 17 66.00 -5.55 27.17
C PRO A 17 64.57 -5.89 26.71
N VAL A 18 64.52 -6.92 25.87
CA VAL A 18 63.60 -8.07 25.79
C VAL A 18 62.27 -8.03 26.58
N ALA A 19 61.20 -8.14 25.78
CA ALA A 19 59.94 -8.89 25.92
C ALA A 19 59.19 -8.94 27.26
N GLY A 20 57.93 -8.53 27.20
CA GLY A 20 56.85 -9.11 27.99
C GLY A 20 55.75 -8.13 28.38
N VAL A 21 54.53 -8.46 27.95
CA VAL A 21 53.22 -8.05 28.47
C VAL A 21 52.52 -6.88 27.73
N SER A 22 51.48 -7.31 27.02
CA SER A 22 50.34 -6.65 26.38
C SER A 22 49.97 -5.23 26.84
N ASP A 23 49.81 -4.35 25.86
CA ASP A 23 48.91 -3.21 25.95
C ASP A 23 47.96 -3.28 24.74
N GLU A 24 46.71 -3.65 25.00
CA GLU A 24 45.61 -3.63 24.03
C GLU A 24 45.27 -2.16 23.72
N GLY A 25 45.96 -1.60 22.72
CA GLY A 25 45.63 -0.31 22.13
C GLY A 25 44.60 -0.47 21.01
N GLN A 26 43.43 0.14 21.22
CA GLN A 26 42.32 0.32 20.28
C GLN A 26 42.75 0.59 18.83
N GLU A 27 42.46 -0.35 17.94
CA GLU A 27 42.21 -0.07 16.52
C GLU A 27 40.69 0.03 16.33
N ASP A 28 40.14 1.25 16.43
CA ASP A 28 38.80 1.54 15.91
C ASP A 28 38.87 1.47 14.37
N PHE A 29 38.68 0.28 13.82
CA PHE A 29 38.51 0.06 12.38
C PHE A 29 37.34 0.92 11.89
N TYR A 30 37.59 1.85 10.97
CA TYR A 30 36.55 2.57 10.22
C TYR A 30 35.67 1.55 9.48
N ARG A 31 34.55 1.14 10.09
CA ARG A 31 33.56 0.27 9.45
C ARG A 31 32.92 1.05 8.31
N GLN A 32 33.06 0.56 7.08
CA GLN A 32 32.39 1.18 5.93
C GLN A 32 30.87 1.26 6.19
N PRO A 33 30.22 2.40 5.92
CA PRO A 33 28.77 2.52 6.06
C PRO A 33 28.06 1.46 5.21
N SER A 34 26.95 0.92 5.74
CA SER A 34 26.19 -0.12 5.08
C SER A 34 24.68 0.05 5.32
N GLY A 35 23.88 -0.35 4.35
CA GLY A 35 22.44 -0.56 4.48
C GLY A 35 22.09 -2.04 4.39
N LYS A 36 20.86 -2.39 4.74
CA LYS A 36 20.36 -3.76 4.64
C LYS A 36 19.37 -3.89 3.49
N ILE A 37 19.23 -5.09 2.94
CA ILE A 37 18.18 -5.41 1.97
C ILE A 37 17.70 -6.84 2.13
N PHE A 38 16.41 -7.04 1.85
CA PHE A 38 15.83 -8.34 1.53
C PHE A 38 14.75 -8.18 0.45
N ALA A 39 14.42 -9.27 -0.23
CA ALA A 39 13.42 -9.29 -1.29
C ALA A 39 12.15 -10.02 -0.83
N LYS A 40 10.99 -9.56 -1.33
CA LYS A 40 9.68 -10.21 -1.17
C LYS A 40 9.09 -10.50 -2.55
N ILE A 41 8.94 -11.78 -2.87
CA ILE A 41 8.54 -12.23 -4.21
C ILE A 41 7.19 -12.93 -4.17
N TYR A 42 6.28 -12.45 -5.01
CA TYR A 42 4.91 -12.95 -5.13
C TYR A 42 4.58 -13.32 -6.56
N GLU A 43 3.60 -14.19 -6.74
CA GLU A 43 2.98 -14.43 -8.04
C GLU A 43 2.00 -13.28 -8.36
N LYS A 44 2.10 -12.78 -9.59
CA LYS A 44 1.20 -11.73 -10.11
C LYS A 44 -0.25 -12.21 -10.08
N ASP A 45 -1.18 -11.29 -9.83
CA ASP A 45 -2.62 -11.50 -9.72
C ASP A 45 -3.10 -12.31 -8.49
N THR A 46 -2.33 -13.30 -8.02
CA THR A 46 -2.70 -14.09 -6.84
C THR A 46 -2.11 -13.55 -5.53
N GLU A 47 -1.08 -12.69 -5.61
CA GLU A 47 -0.27 -12.22 -4.47
C GLU A 47 0.25 -13.37 -3.57
N SER A 48 0.38 -14.56 -4.15
CA SER A 48 0.84 -15.74 -3.43
C SER A 48 2.37 -15.70 -3.30
N PRO A 49 2.93 -15.85 -2.09
CA PRO A 49 4.38 -15.86 -1.92
C PRO A 49 5.00 -17.04 -2.67
N ILE A 50 6.12 -16.81 -3.35
CA ILE A 50 6.83 -17.85 -4.11
C ILE A 50 8.06 -18.29 -3.33
N LYS A 51 8.11 -19.57 -2.94
CA LYS A 51 9.26 -20.19 -2.25
C LYS A 51 10.35 -20.63 -3.22
N GLY A 52 11.61 -20.53 -2.81
CA GLY A 52 12.77 -21.04 -3.55
C GLY A 52 13.16 -20.20 -4.77
N VAL A 53 12.66 -18.98 -4.89
CA VAL A 53 13.07 -18.02 -5.92
C VAL A 53 14.52 -17.64 -5.68
N LYS A 54 15.34 -17.72 -6.72
CA LYS A 54 16.74 -17.30 -6.68
C LYS A 54 16.83 -15.79 -6.90
N VAL A 55 17.42 -15.08 -5.95
CA VAL A 55 17.64 -13.63 -6.00
C VAL A 55 19.14 -13.37 -6.00
N SER A 56 19.66 -12.75 -7.07
CA SER A 56 21.08 -12.45 -7.23
C SER A 56 21.31 -10.94 -7.25
N ILE A 57 22.15 -10.43 -6.37
CA ILE A 57 22.44 -8.99 -6.21
C ILE A 57 23.84 -8.68 -6.75
N TYR A 58 23.93 -7.66 -7.59
CA TYR A 58 25.15 -7.22 -8.25
C TYR A 58 25.41 -5.74 -7.96
N LYS A 59 26.66 -5.38 -7.64
CA LYS A 59 27.05 -3.98 -7.51
C LYS A 59 27.07 -3.29 -8.88
N MET A 60 26.59 -2.05 -8.95
CA MET A 60 26.68 -1.23 -10.16
C MET A 60 27.80 -0.18 -10.05
N THR A 61 28.38 0.19 -11.20
CA THR A 61 29.23 1.39 -11.32
C THR A 61 28.39 2.65 -11.27
N GLU A 62 29.02 3.80 -10.99
CA GLU A 62 28.39 5.12 -11.15
C GLU A 62 27.87 5.37 -12.60
N GLU A 63 28.47 4.73 -13.61
CA GLU A 63 28.05 4.79 -15.01
C GLU A 63 26.87 3.85 -15.35
N GLY A 64 26.26 3.19 -14.36
CA GLY A 64 25.12 2.28 -14.56
C GLY A 64 25.46 0.89 -15.12
N ARG A 65 26.74 0.50 -15.17
CA ARG A 65 27.19 -0.84 -15.61
C ARG A 65 27.24 -1.82 -14.43
N ILE A 66 26.93 -3.08 -14.69
CA ILE A 66 27.05 -4.16 -13.68
C ILE A 66 28.53 -4.48 -13.49
N LEU A 67 29.04 -4.37 -12.26
CA LEU A 67 30.39 -4.79 -11.89
C LEU A 67 30.41 -6.31 -11.65
N SER A 68 30.46 -7.11 -12.70
CA SER A 68 30.70 -8.56 -12.60
C SER A 68 32.13 -8.91 -12.98
N SER A 69 33.12 -8.36 -12.27
CA SER A 69 34.54 -8.68 -12.55
C SER A 69 34.95 -10.06 -12.00
N ARG A 70 34.26 -10.57 -10.96
CA ARG A 70 34.49 -11.88 -10.33
C ARG A 70 33.19 -12.47 -9.78
N GLN A 71 33.06 -13.79 -9.79
CA GLN A 71 31.90 -14.51 -9.22
C GLN A 71 31.76 -14.33 -7.69
N SER A 72 32.79 -13.83 -7.01
CA SER A 72 32.82 -13.53 -5.58
C SER A 72 32.03 -12.27 -5.16
N ASP A 73 31.63 -11.41 -6.11
CA ASP A 73 30.96 -10.13 -5.80
C ASP A 73 29.43 -10.23 -5.95
N ILE A 74 28.92 -11.45 -6.20
CA ILE A 74 27.50 -11.73 -6.40
C ILE A 74 26.94 -12.35 -5.11
N ILE A 75 25.92 -11.72 -4.54
CA ILE A 75 25.19 -12.29 -3.40
C ILE A 75 23.99 -13.03 -3.96
N THR A 76 23.90 -14.33 -3.71
CA THR A 76 22.76 -15.18 -4.13
C THR A 76 21.98 -15.63 -2.91
N LEU A 77 20.68 -15.32 -2.88
CA LEU A 77 19.75 -15.66 -1.83
C LEU A 77 18.57 -16.45 -2.40
N TYR A 78 17.82 -17.14 -1.52
CA TYR A 78 16.63 -17.89 -1.89
C TYR A 78 15.46 -17.49 -1.01
N THR A 79 14.27 -17.40 -1.59
CA THR A 79 13.06 -17.09 -0.81
C THR A 79 12.59 -18.27 0.04
N ASN A 80 12.12 -17.96 1.24
CA ASN A 80 11.49 -18.89 2.18
C ASN A 80 10.01 -19.15 1.82
N GLU A 81 9.26 -19.83 2.70
CA GLU A 81 7.84 -20.14 2.50
C GLU A 81 6.90 -18.91 2.46
N PHE A 82 7.38 -17.76 2.92
CA PHE A 82 6.68 -16.47 2.88
C PHE A 82 7.09 -15.62 1.68
N GLY A 83 7.92 -16.16 0.78
CA GLY A 83 8.41 -15.43 -0.40
C GLY A 83 9.51 -14.42 -0.06
N GLU A 84 10.13 -14.53 1.12
CA GLU A 84 11.13 -13.56 1.60
C GLU A 84 12.54 -14.15 1.59
N THR A 85 13.55 -13.37 1.18
CA THR A 85 14.95 -13.77 1.32
C THR A 85 15.49 -13.46 2.71
N ASP A 86 16.63 -14.05 3.06
CA ASP A 86 17.42 -13.56 4.20
C ASP A 86 17.86 -12.10 3.97
N ILE A 87 18.13 -11.40 5.08
CA ILE A 87 18.60 -10.00 5.05
C ILE A 87 20.11 -9.99 4.83
N VAL A 88 20.57 -9.15 3.91
CA VAL A 88 22.01 -8.93 3.66
C VAL A 88 22.39 -7.46 3.80
N ALA A 89 23.59 -7.21 4.33
CA ALA A 89 24.17 -5.87 4.43
C ALA A 89 25.02 -5.54 3.19
N LEU A 90 24.83 -4.36 2.62
CA LEU A 90 25.49 -3.87 1.41
C LEU A 90 26.19 -2.53 1.67
N PRO A 91 27.38 -2.27 1.09
CA PRO A 91 28.09 -1.00 1.23
C PRO A 91 27.32 0.20 0.66
N THR A 92 27.38 1.33 1.38
CA THR A 92 26.70 2.59 1.01
C THR A 92 27.58 3.80 1.28
N PRO A 93 27.27 4.97 0.68
CA PRO A 93 27.76 6.25 1.16
C PRO A 93 27.32 6.53 2.61
N SER A 94 27.93 7.54 3.23
CA SER A 94 27.52 8.02 4.56
C SER A 94 26.11 8.62 4.53
N LYS A 95 25.33 8.39 5.59
CA LYS A 95 23.99 8.98 5.75
C LYS A 95 24.00 10.52 5.80
N GLU A 96 25.14 11.13 6.18
CA GLU A 96 25.30 12.58 6.26
C GLU A 96 25.11 13.26 4.90
N ASN A 97 25.43 12.56 3.81
CA ASN A 97 25.18 13.03 2.44
C ASN A 97 23.69 13.33 2.19
N GLY A 98 22.78 12.67 2.91
CA GLY A 98 21.34 12.84 2.77
C GLY A 98 20.81 14.15 3.38
N LEU A 99 21.65 14.89 4.10
CA LEU A 99 21.27 16.15 4.76
C LEU A 99 21.73 17.39 3.97
N ASP A 100 22.61 17.23 2.98
CA ASP A 100 23.10 18.30 2.14
C ASP A 100 22.49 18.22 0.73
N PRO A 101 21.59 19.16 0.34
CA PRO A 101 21.01 19.22 -1.00
C PRO A 101 22.04 19.45 -2.13
N LEU A 102 23.24 19.92 -1.78
CA LEU A 102 24.36 20.14 -2.69
C LEU A 102 25.46 19.08 -2.53
N GLY A 103 25.26 18.14 -1.61
CA GLY A 103 26.21 17.08 -1.29
C GLY A 103 26.25 15.96 -2.31
N SER A 104 27.09 14.98 -2.02
CA SER A 104 27.18 13.75 -2.83
C SER A 104 25.92 12.89 -2.69
N LYS A 105 25.72 11.95 -3.62
CA LYS A 105 24.61 11.00 -3.57
C LYS A 105 24.63 10.19 -2.25
N PRO A 106 23.50 10.05 -1.53
CA PRO A 106 23.46 9.36 -0.23
C PRO A 106 23.20 7.85 -0.29
N TYR A 107 23.13 7.27 -1.49
CA TYR A 107 22.83 5.85 -1.70
C TYR A 107 23.74 5.22 -2.74
N SER A 108 23.92 3.90 -2.62
CA SER A 108 24.50 3.04 -3.65
C SER A 108 23.40 2.43 -4.50
N GLU A 109 23.72 2.11 -5.76
CA GLU A 109 22.83 1.39 -6.67
C GLU A 109 23.32 -0.03 -6.93
N TYR A 110 22.37 -0.96 -6.99
CA TYR A 110 22.59 -2.37 -7.26
C TYR A 110 21.63 -2.85 -8.35
N ALA A 111 22.04 -3.90 -9.05
CA ALA A 111 21.17 -4.67 -9.92
C ALA A 111 20.71 -5.95 -9.20
N ILE A 112 19.45 -6.34 -9.39
CA ILE A 112 18.87 -7.53 -8.78
C ILE A 112 18.27 -8.40 -9.87
N SER A 113 18.78 -9.63 -10.04
CA SER A 113 18.18 -10.67 -10.89
C SER A 113 17.29 -11.58 -10.05
N ILE A 114 16.07 -11.83 -10.51
CA ILE A 114 15.08 -12.68 -9.86
C ILE A 114 14.68 -13.79 -10.84
N GLU A 115 14.95 -15.03 -10.44
CA GLU A 115 14.79 -16.21 -11.29
C GLU A 115 14.04 -17.32 -10.54
N ALA A 116 12.98 -17.86 -11.15
CA ALA A 116 12.24 -19.00 -10.64
C ALA A 116 11.75 -19.91 -11.76
N ALA A 117 11.73 -21.22 -11.52
CA ALA A 117 11.22 -22.18 -12.50
C ALA A 117 9.71 -21.97 -12.74
N GLY A 118 9.31 -21.85 -14.01
CA GLY A 118 7.91 -21.62 -14.38
C GLY A 118 7.48 -20.15 -14.41
N TYR A 119 8.41 -19.21 -14.16
CA TYR A 119 8.14 -17.78 -14.17
C TYR A 119 9.06 -17.05 -15.15
N ALA A 120 8.61 -15.89 -15.63
CA ALA A 120 9.45 -15.00 -16.43
C ALA A 120 10.53 -14.37 -15.52
N PRO A 121 11.81 -14.38 -15.92
CA PRO A 121 12.87 -13.78 -15.12
C PRO A 121 12.79 -12.25 -15.17
N VAL A 122 13.11 -11.61 -14.05
CA VAL A 122 13.08 -10.14 -13.90
C VAL A 122 14.45 -9.63 -13.46
N VAL A 123 14.95 -8.58 -14.09
CA VAL A 123 16.18 -7.88 -13.73
C VAL A 123 15.87 -6.42 -13.42
N LEU A 124 16.11 -6.02 -12.17
CA LEU A 124 16.02 -4.64 -11.72
C LEU A 124 17.40 -4.00 -11.80
N ARG A 125 17.49 -2.78 -12.34
CA ARG A 125 18.74 -1.99 -12.36
C ARG A 125 18.49 -0.67 -11.65
N GLY A 126 19.34 -0.32 -10.68
CA GLY A 126 19.23 0.92 -9.92
C GLY A 126 18.49 0.78 -8.58
N THR A 127 18.40 -0.41 -8.01
CA THR A 127 17.87 -0.60 -6.64
C THR A 127 18.75 0.17 -5.65
N GLN A 128 18.15 1.04 -4.85
CA GLN A 128 18.87 2.01 -4.01
C GLN A 128 19.04 1.49 -2.58
N ILE A 129 20.25 1.61 -2.03
CA ILE A 129 20.56 1.22 -0.65
C ILE A 129 21.15 2.43 0.09
N PHE A 130 20.54 2.78 1.22
CA PHE A 130 20.95 3.88 2.10
C PHE A 130 21.66 3.37 3.35
N ALA A 131 22.58 4.17 3.91
CA ALA A 131 23.25 3.83 5.16
C ALA A 131 22.26 3.72 6.33
N ASP A 132 22.45 2.72 7.19
CA ASP A 132 21.65 2.45 8.39
C ASP A 132 20.15 2.22 8.15
N VAL A 133 19.76 1.90 6.91
CA VAL A 133 18.37 1.75 6.45
C VAL A 133 18.13 0.32 5.95
N THR A 134 16.95 -0.24 6.17
CA THR A 134 16.54 -1.53 5.59
C THR A 134 15.69 -1.33 4.34
N ALA A 135 16.23 -1.68 3.18
CA ALA A 135 15.52 -1.71 1.91
C ALA A 135 14.66 -2.98 1.76
N VAL A 136 13.45 -2.81 1.25
CA VAL A 136 12.51 -3.90 0.93
C VAL A 136 12.31 -3.94 -0.58
N GLN A 137 12.86 -4.96 -1.25
CA GLN A 137 12.64 -5.16 -2.69
C GLN A 137 11.44 -6.08 -2.90
N LYS A 138 10.25 -5.50 -3.09
CA LYS A 138 9.05 -6.26 -3.46
C LYS A 138 8.97 -6.41 -4.98
N MET A 139 8.69 -7.62 -5.48
CA MET A 139 8.41 -7.87 -6.90
C MET A 139 7.37 -8.96 -7.12
N GLU A 140 6.67 -8.87 -8.25
CA GLU A 140 5.70 -9.85 -8.73
C GLU A 140 6.25 -10.58 -9.96
N LEU A 141 6.16 -11.91 -9.97
CA LEU A 141 6.56 -12.74 -11.11
C LEU A 141 5.34 -13.19 -11.90
N ILE A 142 5.50 -13.21 -13.22
CA ILE A 142 4.46 -13.66 -14.17
C ILE A 142 4.66 -15.15 -14.44
N PRO A 143 3.65 -16.01 -14.21
CA PRO A 143 3.74 -17.42 -14.55
C PRO A 143 3.78 -17.62 -16.07
N VAL A 144 4.70 -18.45 -16.54
CA VAL A 144 4.88 -18.76 -17.96
C VAL A 144 4.11 -20.03 -18.30
N SER A 145 3.10 -19.90 -19.15
CA SER A 145 2.39 -21.05 -19.70
C SER A 145 3.08 -21.53 -21.00
N GLY A 146 3.66 -22.73 -20.99
CA GLY A 146 4.28 -23.34 -22.18
C GLY A 146 5.73 -22.90 -22.46
N THR A 147 6.19 -23.10 -23.71
CA THR A 147 7.60 -22.84 -24.13
C THR A 147 7.88 -21.38 -24.52
N GLU A 148 6.87 -20.52 -24.63
CA GLU A 148 7.00 -19.18 -25.25
C GLU A 148 7.42 -18.05 -24.30
N GLY A 149 7.46 -18.26 -22.98
CA GLY A 149 7.82 -17.20 -22.01
C GLY A 149 9.18 -17.36 -21.33
N ARG A 150 10.02 -18.31 -21.76
CA ARG A 150 11.38 -18.49 -21.21
C ARG A 150 12.40 -17.49 -21.78
N ASP A 151 12.11 -16.88 -22.93
CA ASP A 151 13.12 -16.14 -23.71
C ASP A 151 13.08 -14.62 -23.54
N SER A 152 12.05 -14.06 -22.88
CA SER A 152 11.97 -12.62 -22.59
C SER A 152 12.26 -12.34 -21.12
N VAL A 153 13.46 -11.85 -20.83
CA VAL A 153 13.80 -11.27 -19.52
C VAL A 153 13.15 -9.89 -19.42
N GLU A 154 12.36 -9.67 -18.37
CA GLU A 154 11.84 -8.33 -18.07
C GLU A 154 12.94 -7.51 -17.39
N ILE A 155 13.36 -6.43 -18.03
CA ILE A 155 14.38 -5.52 -17.48
C ILE A 155 13.67 -4.24 -17.04
N ILE A 156 13.79 -3.90 -15.75
CA ILE A 156 13.19 -2.71 -15.16
C ILE A 156 14.31 -1.77 -14.72
N ASP A 157 14.35 -0.60 -15.35
CA ASP A 157 15.28 0.48 -14.98
C ASP A 157 14.64 1.40 -13.95
N ILE A 158 15.19 1.37 -12.74
CA ILE A 158 14.82 2.27 -11.66
C ILE A 158 15.64 3.55 -11.84
N PRO A 159 15.03 4.70 -12.21
CA PRO A 159 15.77 5.94 -12.36
C PRO A 159 16.27 6.47 -11.02
N GLU A 160 17.11 7.50 -11.07
CA GLU A 160 17.64 8.16 -9.86
C GLU A 160 16.52 8.67 -8.94
N HIS A 161 16.82 8.83 -7.65
CA HIS A 161 15.90 9.46 -6.71
C HIS A 161 15.58 10.91 -7.11
N THR A 162 14.35 11.40 -6.90
CA THR A 162 13.92 12.74 -7.39
C THR A 162 14.69 13.90 -6.77
N LEU A 163 15.15 13.74 -5.53
CA LEU A 163 16.01 14.72 -4.85
C LEU A 163 17.45 14.77 -5.41
N THR A 164 17.89 13.73 -6.12
CA THR A 164 19.20 13.68 -6.79
C THR A 164 19.08 14.10 -8.25
N GLY A 165 18.23 13.40 -9.01
CA GLY A 165 18.10 13.53 -10.46
C GLY A 165 17.37 14.79 -10.92
N GLN A 166 17.31 14.97 -12.24
CA GLN A 166 16.61 16.08 -12.89
C GLN A 166 15.26 15.61 -13.42
N TYR A 167 14.20 16.23 -12.92
CA TYR A 167 12.82 15.89 -13.25
C TYR A 167 12.04 17.14 -13.64
N PRO A 168 11.15 17.07 -14.65
CA PRO A 168 10.23 18.15 -14.95
C PRO A 168 9.41 18.49 -13.70
N GLN A 169 9.30 19.77 -13.37
CA GLN A 169 8.44 20.22 -12.26
C GLN A 169 7.09 20.66 -12.82
N GLN A 170 6.05 20.51 -12.00
CA GLN A 170 4.72 21.04 -12.27
C GLN A 170 4.79 22.52 -12.69
N GLU A 171 4.12 22.87 -13.79
CA GLU A 171 4.17 24.19 -14.44
C GLU A 171 3.49 25.30 -13.60
N SER A 172 3.50 26.53 -14.12
CA SER A 172 3.56 27.80 -13.38
C SER A 172 2.44 28.04 -12.33
N GLN A 173 2.70 28.95 -11.38
CA GLN A 173 1.76 29.31 -10.30
C GLN A 173 0.37 29.74 -10.77
N GLN A 174 0.21 30.19 -12.01
CA GLN A 174 -1.06 30.61 -12.57
C GLN A 174 -1.96 29.42 -12.90
N GLU A 175 -1.40 28.34 -13.44
CA GLU A 175 -2.13 27.10 -13.70
C GLU A 175 -2.53 26.44 -12.39
N LEU A 176 -1.66 26.43 -11.38
CA LEU A 176 -1.98 25.93 -10.04
C LEU A 176 -3.08 26.73 -9.34
N GLN A 177 -3.10 28.06 -9.51
CA GLN A 177 -4.15 28.92 -8.97
C GLN A 177 -5.48 28.73 -9.71
N GLN A 178 -5.42 28.52 -11.02
CA GLN A 178 -6.58 28.27 -11.85
C GLN A 178 -7.17 26.89 -11.55
N GLU A 179 -6.35 25.84 -11.42
CA GLU A 179 -6.76 24.52 -10.95
C GLU A 179 -7.42 24.60 -9.56
N HIS A 180 -6.80 25.33 -8.63
CA HIS A 180 -7.37 25.48 -7.29
C HIS A 180 -8.73 26.21 -7.32
N LYS A 181 -8.89 27.19 -8.22
CA LYS A 181 -10.14 27.94 -8.38
C LYS A 181 -11.24 27.08 -9.04
N GLU A 182 -10.91 26.37 -10.11
CA GLU A 182 -11.80 25.42 -10.79
C GLU A 182 -12.24 24.29 -9.83
N GLN A 183 -11.32 23.81 -8.97
CA GLN A 183 -11.63 22.84 -7.92
C GLN A 183 -12.50 23.43 -6.80
N GLN A 184 -12.35 24.71 -6.45
CA GLN A 184 -13.22 25.37 -5.48
C GLN A 184 -14.64 25.58 -6.03
N GLU A 185 -14.77 25.83 -7.34
CA GLU A 185 -16.05 25.95 -8.03
C GLU A 185 -16.72 24.56 -8.16
N SER A 186 -15.95 23.48 -8.40
CA SER A 186 -16.47 22.10 -8.41
C SER A 186 -16.79 21.52 -7.03
N ARG A 187 -16.33 22.15 -5.93
CA ARG A 187 -16.62 21.76 -4.54
C ARG A 187 -18.04 22.13 -4.08
N GLN A 188 -18.80 22.91 -4.85
CA GLN A 188 -20.18 23.23 -4.48
C GLN A 188 -21.05 21.95 -4.51
N ASN A 189 -21.38 21.43 -3.32
CA ASN A 189 -22.19 20.23 -3.02
C ASN A 189 -21.47 18.88 -2.84
N LEU A 190 -20.23 18.85 -2.34
CA LEU A 190 -19.62 17.60 -1.87
C LEU A 190 -19.54 17.60 -0.33
N ASP A 191 -20.66 17.41 0.36
CA ASP A 191 -20.65 16.97 1.77
C ASP A 191 -20.52 15.44 1.80
N VAL A 192 -19.39 14.97 1.28
CA VAL A 192 -19.11 13.56 1.09
C VAL A 192 -17.96 13.16 2.01
N ASP A 193 -18.12 12.05 2.72
CA ASP A 193 -17.09 11.49 3.59
C ASP A 193 -15.84 11.12 2.79
N VAL A 194 -14.66 11.35 3.37
CA VAL A 194 -13.38 10.97 2.76
C VAL A 194 -13.10 9.50 3.05
N VAL A 195 -13.02 8.71 1.99
CA VAL A 195 -12.80 7.27 2.06
C VAL A 195 -11.42 6.92 1.54
N LEU A 196 -10.67 6.10 2.29
CA LEU A 196 -9.42 5.51 1.79
C LEU A 196 -9.74 4.51 0.67
N PRO A 197 -9.19 4.68 -0.54
CA PRO A 197 -9.34 3.68 -1.58
C PRO A 197 -8.51 2.44 -1.21
N GLU A 198 -8.92 1.28 -1.72
CA GLU A 198 -8.08 0.10 -1.62
C GLU A 198 -6.97 0.11 -2.66
N PHE A 199 -7.28 0.57 -3.89
CA PHE A 199 -6.34 0.61 -5.00
C PHE A 199 -6.27 2.00 -5.64
N VAL A 200 -5.13 2.27 -6.25
CA VAL A 200 -4.87 3.40 -7.14
C VAL A 200 -4.45 2.86 -8.49
N ILE A 201 -4.97 3.45 -9.56
CA ILE A 201 -4.48 3.20 -10.91
C ILE A 201 -3.54 4.35 -11.26
N VAL A 202 -2.24 4.06 -11.27
CA VAL A 202 -1.20 5.02 -11.66
C VAL A 202 -1.03 4.99 -13.17
N HIS A 203 -1.10 6.13 -13.83
CA HIS A 203 -0.79 6.31 -15.25
C HIS A 203 0.63 6.89 -15.40
N ASP A 204 1.57 6.08 -15.87
CA ASP A 204 3.01 6.41 -15.87
C ASP A 204 3.42 7.16 -17.15
N GLY A 205 2.83 8.33 -17.34
CA GLY A 205 3.10 9.20 -18.49
C GLY A 205 2.20 10.42 -18.51
N HIS A 206 2.25 11.17 -19.62
CA HIS A 206 1.41 12.34 -19.81
C HIS A 206 -0.09 11.95 -19.76
N PRO A 207 -0.97 12.71 -19.06
CA PRO A 207 -2.35 12.29 -18.78
C PRO A 207 -3.22 12.13 -20.04
N ASN A 208 -2.84 12.78 -21.15
CA ASN A 208 -3.57 12.73 -22.42
C ASN A 208 -2.96 11.78 -23.47
N THR A 209 -1.92 11.02 -23.11
CA THR A 209 -1.28 10.07 -24.05
C THR A 209 -1.35 8.65 -23.51
N PRO A 210 -1.35 7.62 -24.37
CA PRO A 210 -1.17 6.23 -23.93
C PRO A 210 0.14 6.08 -23.15
N ALA A 211 0.07 5.40 -22.01
CA ALA A 211 1.22 5.05 -21.18
C ALA A 211 0.89 3.80 -20.34
N PRO A 212 1.90 3.10 -19.79
CA PRO A 212 1.67 1.99 -18.86
C PRO A 212 0.80 2.41 -17.67
N ARG A 213 -0.06 1.49 -17.23
CA ARG A 213 -0.91 1.68 -16.05
C ARG A 213 -0.66 0.59 -15.03
N TYR A 214 -0.49 1.00 -13.78
CA TYR A 214 -0.21 0.10 -12.66
C TYR A 214 -1.34 0.20 -11.64
N LYS A 215 -2.03 -0.91 -11.38
CA LYS A 215 -3.01 -1.02 -10.31
C LYS A 215 -2.27 -1.46 -9.04
N LEU A 216 -2.25 -0.61 -8.04
CA LEU A 216 -1.48 -0.81 -6.81
C LEU A 216 -2.40 -0.66 -5.61
N ARG A 217 -2.13 -1.40 -4.52
CA ARG A 217 -2.76 -1.10 -3.23
C ARG A 217 -2.42 0.34 -2.86
N PHE A 218 -3.39 1.12 -2.36
CA PHE A 218 -3.19 2.54 -2.03
C PHE A 218 -1.97 2.72 -1.15
N LYS A 219 -1.78 1.86 -0.14
CA LYS A 219 -0.62 1.89 0.74
C LYS A 219 0.71 1.68 0.02
N ASP A 220 0.78 0.68 -0.87
CA ASP A 220 1.99 0.38 -1.63
C ASP A 220 2.35 1.53 -2.57
N TYR A 221 1.34 2.21 -3.13
CA TYR A 221 1.55 3.45 -3.89
C TYR A 221 2.16 4.55 -3.03
N ILE A 222 1.62 4.82 -1.83
CA ILE A 222 2.16 5.85 -0.94
C ILE A 222 3.61 5.52 -0.53
N LYS A 223 3.91 4.26 -0.19
CA LYS A 223 5.26 3.80 0.13
C LYS A 223 6.24 4.01 -1.03
N ASN A 224 5.83 3.65 -2.25
CA ASN A 224 6.66 3.84 -3.45
C ASN A 224 6.92 5.32 -3.76
N VAL A 225 5.90 6.17 -3.63
CA VAL A 225 6.07 7.62 -3.79
C VAL A 225 7.03 8.14 -2.73
N LEU A 226 6.85 7.78 -1.45
CA LEU A 226 7.72 8.25 -0.38
C LEU A 226 9.19 7.82 -0.62
N ALA A 227 9.42 6.56 -1.01
CA ALA A 227 10.74 6.06 -1.38
C ALA A 227 11.33 6.69 -2.66
N SER A 228 10.49 7.31 -3.49
CA SER A 228 10.92 8.03 -4.70
C SER A 228 11.26 9.49 -4.45
N GLU A 229 10.69 10.06 -3.40
CA GLU A 229 10.52 11.50 -3.21
C GLU A 229 11.18 12.02 -1.92
N VAL A 230 11.48 11.13 -0.98
CA VAL A 230 11.97 11.46 0.36
C VAL A 230 13.09 10.48 0.72
N TYR A 231 14.22 10.99 1.22
CA TYR A 231 15.26 10.09 1.71
C TYR A 231 14.85 9.42 3.02
N PRO A 232 14.98 8.08 3.14
CA PRO A 232 14.58 7.33 4.33
C PRO A 232 15.44 7.64 5.57
N THR A 233 16.61 8.25 5.37
CA THR A 233 17.54 8.62 6.45
C THR A 233 17.13 9.89 7.21
N TRP A 234 16.09 10.60 6.76
CA TRP A 234 15.63 11.82 7.44
C TRP A 234 14.91 11.51 8.76
N LYS A 235 14.89 12.50 9.66
CA LYS A 235 14.15 12.40 10.93
C LYS A 235 12.69 12.03 10.71
N LYS A 236 12.15 11.21 11.62
CA LYS A 236 10.77 10.69 11.60
C LYS A 236 9.72 11.78 11.36
N ASP A 237 9.84 12.94 12.00
CA ASP A 237 8.91 14.07 11.80
C ASP A 237 8.89 14.62 10.36
N ALA A 238 10.04 14.64 9.68
CA ALA A 238 10.09 15.02 8.27
C ALA A 238 9.42 13.94 7.41
N LEU A 239 9.68 12.66 7.67
CA LEU A 239 9.03 11.55 6.98
C LEU A 239 7.50 11.60 7.14
N ILE A 240 7.00 11.82 8.37
CA ILE A 240 5.56 11.93 8.67
C ILE A 240 4.94 13.10 7.91
N ALA A 241 5.57 14.28 7.94
CA ALA A 241 5.04 15.46 7.26
C ALA A 241 4.92 15.23 5.74
N ASN A 242 5.90 14.58 5.11
CA ASN A 242 5.82 14.23 3.69
C ASN A 242 4.76 13.15 3.45
N ALA A 243 4.70 12.08 4.26
CA ALA A 243 3.72 11.00 4.10
C ALA A 243 2.28 11.54 4.14
N LEU A 244 1.97 12.42 5.10
CA LEU A 244 0.67 13.09 5.20
C LEU A 244 0.36 13.96 3.98
N CYS A 245 1.36 14.63 3.39
CA CYS A 245 1.17 15.39 2.15
C CYS A 245 0.84 14.47 0.98
N VAL A 246 1.60 13.39 0.79
CA VAL A 246 1.35 12.40 -0.28
C VAL A 246 -0.05 11.80 -0.14
N ILE A 247 -0.45 11.39 1.06
CA ILE A 247 -1.79 10.84 1.33
C ILE A 247 -2.86 11.88 1.04
N SER A 248 -2.74 13.09 1.59
CA SER A 248 -3.73 14.16 1.42
C SER A 248 -3.91 14.57 -0.03
N TYR A 249 -2.81 14.73 -0.77
CA TYR A 249 -2.84 15.06 -2.20
C TYR A 249 -3.52 13.95 -3.00
N THR A 250 -3.15 12.69 -2.76
CA THR A 250 -3.73 11.55 -3.51
C THR A 250 -5.22 11.42 -3.22
N LEU A 251 -5.62 11.55 -1.94
CA LEU A 251 -7.03 11.57 -1.56
C LEU A 251 -7.77 12.75 -2.18
N ASN A 252 -7.14 13.91 -2.32
CA ASN A 252 -7.75 15.05 -3.01
C ASN A 252 -8.06 14.74 -4.48
N ARG A 253 -7.13 14.09 -5.22
CA ARG A 253 -7.37 13.67 -6.62
C ARG A 253 -8.57 12.72 -6.75
N ILE A 254 -8.70 11.80 -5.79
CA ILE A 254 -9.82 10.85 -5.72
C ILE A 254 -11.12 11.58 -5.36
N TYR A 255 -11.07 12.41 -4.32
CA TYR A 255 -12.21 13.14 -3.79
C TYR A 255 -12.85 14.05 -4.83
N THR A 256 -12.02 14.70 -5.65
CA THR A 256 -12.45 15.58 -6.74
C THR A 256 -12.76 14.85 -8.04
N ASN A 257 -12.58 13.53 -8.10
CA ASN A 257 -12.72 12.73 -9.33
C ASN A 257 -11.87 13.25 -10.51
N TYR A 258 -10.70 13.82 -10.22
CA TYR A 258 -9.95 14.66 -11.17
C TYR A 258 -9.63 13.95 -12.51
N TYR A 259 -9.27 12.67 -12.48
CA TYR A 259 -8.96 11.88 -13.69
C TYR A 259 -10.04 10.85 -14.05
N LYS A 260 -11.24 10.96 -13.49
CA LYS A 260 -12.30 9.95 -13.65
C LYS A 260 -12.60 9.64 -15.11
N ASP A 261 -12.72 10.65 -15.95
CA ASP A 261 -13.04 10.48 -17.38
C ASP A 261 -11.88 9.91 -18.21
N LYS A 262 -10.67 9.83 -17.65
CA LYS A 262 -9.49 9.25 -18.28
C LYS A 262 -9.24 7.79 -17.89
N GLY A 263 -9.98 7.27 -16.91
CA GLY A 263 -9.91 5.88 -16.47
C GLY A 263 -8.66 5.54 -15.64
N PHE A 264 -8.07 6.52 -14.96
CA PHE A 264 -7.01 6.31 -13.97
C PHE A 264 -7.18 7.24 -12.77
N THR A 265 -6.40 7.03 -11.71
CA THR A 265 -6.55 7.75 -10.44
C THR A 265 -5.58 8.91 -10.31
N ILE A 266 -4.33 8.72 -10.73
CA ILE A 266 -3.23 9.67 -10.57
C ILE A 266 -2.15 9.39 -11.62
N THR A 267 -1.35 10.40 -11.99
CA THR A 267 -0.17 10.18 -12.83
C THR A 267 1.08 9.80 -12.01
N GLY A 268 2.05 9.16 -12.65
CA GLY A 268 3.33 8.77 -12.04
C GLY A 268 4.49 9.73 -12.30
N ILE A 269 4.22 10.92 -12.84
CA ILE A 269 5.24 11.88 -13.28
C ILE A 269 5.10 13.24 -12.58
N THR A 270 6.23 13.81 -12.20
CA THR A 270 6.37 15.03 -11.37
C THR A 270 5.86 16.32 -12.01
N GLN A 271 5.55 16.29 -13.31
CA GLN A 271 4.95 17.43 -14.02
C GLN A 271 3.46 17.59 -13.69
N PHE A 272 2.77 16.52 -13.27
CA PHE A 272 1.33 16.54 -13.05
C PHE A 272 0.95 16.12 -11.63
N ASP A 273 1.60 15.07 -11.10
CA ASP A 273 1.36 14.55 -9.75
C ASP A 273 2.69 14.10 -9.11
N HIS A 274 2.69 12.98 -8.39
CA HIS A 274 3.86 12.45 -7.69
C HIS A 274 4.71 11.54 -8.57
N LYS A 275 5.98 11.39 -8.21
CA LYS A 275 6.84 10.37 -8.81
C LYS A 275 6.49 9.00 -8.26
N TYR A 276 5.87 8.19 -9.11
CA TYR A 276 5.86 6.74 -8.98
C TYR A 276 6.97 6.13 -9.82
N THR A 277 7.52 5.01 -9.38
CA THR A 277 8.49 4.23 -10.16
C THR A 277 8.22 2.74 -10.04
N HIS A 278 7.92 2.11 -11.17
CA HIS A 278 7.74 0.66 -11.24
C HIS A 278 9.04 -0.08 -10.84
N GLY A 279 8.92 -1.13 -10.02
CA GLY A 279 10.04 -1.93 -9.53
C GLY A 279 10.90 -1.30 -8.43
N ARG A 280 10.68 -0.03 -8.06
CA ARG A 280 11.46 0.62 -7.00
C ARG A 280 11.28 -0.04 -5.64
N ASN A 281 12.39 -0.28 -4.95
CA ASN A 281 12.39 -0.74 -3.56
C ASN A 281 11.86 0.33 -2.61
N THR A 282 11.25 -0.11 -1.51
CA THR A 282 10.87 0.76 -0.39
C THR A 282 11.84 0.60 0.77
N PHE A 283 11.58 1.27 1.88
CA PHE A 283 12.44 1.27 3.07
C PHE A 283 11.61 1.13 4.33
N GLU A 284 12.02 0.31 5.30
CA GLU A 284 11.28 0.09 6.55
C GLU A 284 10.99 1.42 7.27
N GLU A 285 11.94 2.36 7.29
CA GLU A 285 11.82 3.66 7.94
C GLU A 285 10.70 4.52 7.34
N THR A 286 10.57 4.52 6.01
CA THR A 286 9.46 5.21 5.32
C THR A 286 8.17 4.41 5.41
N ASP A 287 8.25 3.08 5.34
CA ASP A 287 7.10 2.20 5.33
C ASP A 287 6.37 2.24 6.68
N ASP A 288 7.11 2.21 7.78
CA ASP A 288 6.57 2.31 9.16
C ASP A 288 5.86 3.64 9.39
N VAL A 289 6.42 4.74 8.88
CA VAL A 289 5.77 6.05 8.94
C VAL A 289 4.47 6.04 8.14
N VAL A 290 4.46 5.46 6.94
CA VAL A 290 3.23 5.31 6.16
C VAL A 290 2.22 4.47 6.93
N GLU A 291 2.62 3.36 7.57
CA GLU A 291 1.71 2.55 8.40
C GLU A 291 1.09 3.36 9.55
N GLU A 292 1.89 4.20 10.21
CA GLU A 292 1.46 5.04 11.34
C GLU A 292 0.40 6.08 10.92
N VAL A 293 0.61 6.75 9.79
CA VAL A 293 -0.26 7.85 9.35
C VAL A 293 -1.22 7.52 8.21
N PHE A 294 -1.27 6.26 7.76
CA PHE A 294 -2.04 5.82 6.59
C PHE A 294 -3.50 6.28 6.56
N LYS A 295 -4.07 6.48 7.75
CA LYS A 295 -5.48 6.84 7.97
C LYS A 295 -5.74 8.33 8.05
N GLN A 296 -4.68 9.11 8.07
CA GLN A 296 -4.71 10.53 8.35
C GLN A 296 -4.54 11.30 7.06
N TYR A 297 -5.23 12.44 6.96
CA TYR A 297 -5.04 13.39 5.87
C TYR A 297 -5.12 14.82 6.41
N ILE A 298 -4.64 15.76 5.59
CA ILE A 298 -4.59 17.17 5.96
C ILE A 298 -5.89 17.82 5.49
N ALA A 299 -6.55 18.60 6.35
CA ALA A 299 -7.75 19.34 5.99
C ALA A 299 -7.70 20.78 6.51
N LYS A 300 -8.59 21.63 6.00
CA LYS A 300 -8.86 22.94 6.60
C LYS A 300 -9.81 22.78 7.79
N PRO A 301 -9.69 23.61 8.84
CA PRO A 301 -10.63 23.62 9.95
C PRO A 301 -12.07 23.72 9.48
N GLY A 302 -12.89 22.76 9.87
CA GLY A 302 -14.31 22.70 9.50
C GLY A 302 -14.61 22.08 8.13
N GLU A 303 -13.60 21.74 7.32
CA GLU A 303 -13.78 21.10 6.01
C GLU A 303 -13.47 19.60 6.05
N ASN A 304 -14.32 18.78 5.43
CA ASN A 304 -14.04 17.36 5.21
C ASN A 304 -13.11 17.13 4.01
N ALA A 305 -12.97 18.09 3.10
CA ALA A 305 -12.19 17.90 1.87
C ALA A 305 -10.69 17.72 2.17
N PRO A 306 -10.04 16.68 1.62
CA PRO A 306 -8.59 16.55 1.72
C PRO A 306 -7.91 17.75 1.07
N LEU A 307 -6.91 18.30 1.75
CA LEU A 307 -6.11 19.39 1.21
C LEU A 307 -5.35 18.88 -0.01
N PHE A 308 -5.42 19.64 -1.11
CA PHE A 308 -4.50 19.48 -2.23
C PHE A 308 -3.10 19.94 -1.79
N ALA A 309 -2.42 19.09 -1.02
CA ALA A 309 -1.19 19.39 -0.30
C ALA A 309 0.00 19.34 -1.25
N GLN A 310 0.09 20.33 -2.14
CA GLN A 310 1.16 20.44 -3.13
C GLN A 310 2.53 20.49 -2.46
N TYR A 311 3.49 19.78 -3.03
CA TYR A 311 4.86 19.82 -2.57
C TYR A 311 5.85 19.69 -3.72
N ARG A 312 7.12 20.00 -3.44
CA ARG A 312 8.24 19.84 -4.38
C ARG A 312 9.56 19.67 -3.64
N ALA A 313 10.62 19.31 -4.36
CA ALA A 313 11.97 19.19 -3.78
C ALA A 313 12.39 20.43 -2.99
N GLY A 314 12.11 21.61 -3.53
CA GLY A 314 12.55 22.89 -2.98
C GLY A 314 13.83 23.38 -3.64
N LYS A 315 14.45 24.44 -3.10
CA LYS A 315 15.74 24.93 -3.62
C LYS A 315 16.86 24.02 -3.11
N LYS A 316 17.80 23.63 -3.98
CA LYS A 316 19.06 22.98 -3.56
C LYS A 316 19.98 24.02 -2.88
N GLN A 317 19.60 24.43 -1.67
CA GLN A 317 20.34 25.36 -0.81
C GLN A 317 20.36 24.78 0.60
N PRO A 318 21.45 24.93 1.38
CA PRO A 318 21.48 24.47 2.76
C PRO A 318 20.34 25.10 3.57
N CYS A 319 19.45 24.26 4.10
CA CYS A 319 18.24 24.66 4.81
C CYS A 319 17.40 25.75 4.08
N PRO A 320 16.74 25.42 2.96
CA PRO A 320 16.03 26.40 2.17
C PRO A 320 14.74 26.80 2.88
N PHE A 321 14.73 27.96 3.54
CA PHE A 321 13.50 28.62 3.98
C PHE A 321 12.80 29.23 2.79
N ALA A 322 12.02 28.44 2.07
CA ALA A 322 11.07 29.02 1.16
C ALA A 322 9.70 28.96 1.82
N SER A 323 9.33 30.08 2.44
CA SER A 323 7.95 30.35 2.81
C SER A 323 7.16 30.66 1.53
N ARG A 324 6.86 29.65 0.72
CA ARG A 324 5.76 29.74 -0.24
C ARG A 324 4.52 29.20 0.48
N PRO A 325 3.60 30.08 0.93
CA PRO A 325 2.38 29.61 1.59
C PRO A 325 1.62 28.65 0.67
N GLY A 326 1.21 27.51 1.20
CA GLY A 326 0.41 26.52 0.48
C GLY A 326 1.19 25.46 -0.30
N MET A 327 2.53 25.41 -0.20
CA MET A 327 3.33 24.38 -0.87
C MET A 327 4.52 23.92 0.00
N LEU A 328 4.58 22.62 0.31
CA LEU A 328 5.64 22.03 1.13
C LEU A 328 6.93 21.80 0.34
N TYR A 329 8.07 22.01 0.98
CA TYR A 329 9.40 21.76 0.39
C TYR A 329 10.03 20.56 1.07
N GLN A 330 10.33 19.49 0.32
CA GLN A 330 10.86 18.23 0.85
C GLN A 330 12.17 18.45 1.62
N TRP A 331 13.17 19.10 1.00
CA TRP A 331 14.41 19.48 1.69
C TRP A 331 14.18 20.43 2.88
N GLY A 332 13.13 21.24 2.80
CA GLY A 332 12.75 22.11 3.90
C GLY A 332 12.21 21.33 5.10
N THR A 333 11.45 20.26 4.90
CA THR A 333 10.99 19.39 6.02
C THR A 333 12.15 18.77 6.78
N ALA A 334 13.17 18.26 6.06
CA ALA A 334 14.37 17.71 6.67
C ALA A 334 15.05 18.74 7.57
N CYS A 335 15.28 19.96 7.07
CA CYS A 335 15.91 21.00 7.89
C CYS A 335 15.07 21.40 9.13
N LEU A 336 13.76 21.57 8.98
CA LEU A 336 12.91 21.98 10.10
C LEU A 336 12.86 20.89 11.19
N ALA A 337 12.78 19.62 10.80
CA ALA A 337 12.90 18.51 11.74
C ALA A 337 14.28 18.45 12.39
N GLU A 338 15.36 18.77 11.67
CA GLU A 338 16.70 18.85 12.26
C GLU A 338 16.79 19.89 13.39
N ARG A 339 15.97 20.94 13.33
CA ARG A 339 15.85 21.96 14.37
C ARG A 339 14.88 21.62 15.49
N GLY A 340 14.32 20.42 15.49
CA GLY A 340 13.42 19.93 16.54
C GLY A 340 11.96 20.32 16.35
N MET A 341 11.57 20.83 15.16
CA MET A 341 10.14 20.99 14.87
C MET A 341 9.49 19.64 14.65
N ASN A 342 8.34 19.42 15.27
CA ASN A 342 7.54 18.22 15.03
C ASN A 342 6.77 18.31 13.70
N TYR A 343 6.26 17.18 13.21
CA TYR A 343 5.55 17.12 11.93
C TYR A 343 4.36 18.09 11.84
N MET A 344 3.62 18.34 12.94
CA MET A 344 2.49 19.27 12.94
C MET A 344 2.93 20.73 12.80
N GLU A 345 4.04 21.11 13.43
CA GLU A 345 4.64 22.43 13.29
C GLU A 345 5.17 22.63 11.87
N ILE A 346 5.80 21.60 11.29
CA ILE A 346 6.26 21.61 9.89
C ILE A 346 5.07 21.79 8.94
N LEU A 347 3.98 21.04 9.11
CA LEU A 347 2.79 21.16 8.26
C LEU A 347 2.15 22.55 8.39
N LYS A 348 2.02 23.09 9.61
CA LYS A 348 1.49 24.45 9.85
C LYS A 348 2.40 25.55 9.32
N TYR A 349 3.70 25.30 9.22
CA TYR A 349 4.65 26.21 8.60
C TYR A 349 4.37 26.39 7.09
N TYR A 350 4.11 25.30 6.36
CA TYR A 350 3.85 25.35 4.92
C TYR A 350 2.38 25.64 4.58
N TYR A 351 1.44 25.08 5.34
CA TYR A 351 0.01 25.20 5.08
C TYR A 351 -0.67 25.95 6.22
N LYS A 352 -1.10 27.19 5.96
CA LYS A 352 -1.82 28.00 6.95
C LYS A 352 -3.14 27.34 7.36
N ASN A 353 -3.43 27.30 8.65
CA ASN A 353 -4.68 26.80 9.22
C ASN A 353 -5.03 25.41 8.69
N VAL A 354 -4.26 24.41 9.10
CA VAL A 354 -4.55 23.00 8.79
C VAL A 354 -4.68 22.17 10.05
N GLU A 355 -5.46 21.11 9.94
CA GLU A 355 -5.63 20.07 10.94
C GLU A 355 -5.46 18.69 10.31
N ILE A 356 -5.17 17.70 11.14
CA ILE A 356 -5.18 16.30 10.75
C ILE A 356 -6.60 15.79 10.95
N ARG A 357 -7.17 15.18 9.91
CA ARG A 357 -8.42 14.43 9.99
C ARG A 357 -8.15 12.95 9.73
N LEU A 358 -9.02 12.11 10.27
CA LEU A 358 -9.04 10.70 9.93
C LEU A 358 -9.98 10.51 8.74
N ALA A 359 -9.49 9.82 7.72
CA ALA A 359 -10.37 9.31 6.68
C ALA A 359 -11.28 8.26 7.31
N ASP A 360 -12.52 8.20 6.84
CA ASP A 360 -13.47 7.23 7.36
C ASP A 360 -13.12 5.83 6.86
N PHE A 361 -12.91 4.94 7.80
CA PHE A 361 -12.76 3.52 7.56
C PHE A 361 -13.34 2.76 8.74
N ILE A 362 -13.57 1.49 8.52
CA ILE A 362 -14.16 0.58 9.48
C ILE A 362 -13.08 -0.40 9.84
N GLN A 363 -12.71 -0.51 11.11
CA GLN A 363 -11.86 -1.61 11.54
C GLN A 363 -12.57 -2.95 11.28
N VAL A 364 -12.00 -3.76 10.38
CA VAL A 364 -12.49 -5.11 10.04
C VAL A 364 -12.38 -6.00 11.26
N THR A 365 -11.27 -5.84 11.97
CA THR A 365 -10.93 -6.68 13.09
C THR A 365 -11.44 -6.09 14.40
N LYS A 366 -11.74 -6.97 15.37
CA LYS A 366 -12.04 -6.55 16.73
C LYS A 366 -10.78 -6.00 17.40
N SER A 367 -10.93 -4.95 18.21
CA SER A 367 -9.85 -4.50 19.11
C SER A 367 -9.59 -5.55 20.19
N PHE A 368 -8.36 -5.57 20.71
CA PHE A 368 -7.99 -6.44 21.82
C PHE A 368 -8.95 -6.18 23.00
N PRO A 369 -9.50 -7.21 23.64
CA PRO A 369 -10.53 -7.04 24.66
C PRO A 369 -10.01 -6.46 25.99
N GLY A 370 -8.71 -6.13 26.09
CA GLY A 370 -8.08 -5.58 27.28
C GLY A 370 -7.67 -6.62 28.33
N TYR A 371 -7.72 -7.91 27.97
CA TYR A 371 -7.26 -9.02 28.82
C TYR A 371 -6.78 -10.19 27.97
N ASN A 372 -5.82 -10.94 28.52
CA ASN A 372 -5.27 -12.13 27.85
C ASN A 372 -6.30 -13.26 27.80
N ILE A 373 -6.40 -13.92 26.65
CA ILE A 373 -7.27 -15.07 26.43
C ILE A 373 -6.47 -16.36 26.57
N LYS A 374 -6.95 -17.30 27.38
CA LYS A 374 -6.26 -18.54 27.72
C LYS A 374 -7.21 -19.75 27.78
N GLU A 375 -6.63 -20.94 27.94
CA GLU A 375 -7.40 -22.19 28.04
C GLU A 375 -8.51 -22.11 29.09
N GLY A 376 -9.69 -22.58 28.72
CA GLY A 376 -10.90 -22.55 29.55
C GLY A 376 -11.74 -21.27 29.44
N ASP A 377 -11.24 -20.20 28.79
CA ASP A 377 -12.04 -19.00 28.55
C ASP A 377 -13.21 -19.29 27.58
N GLN A 378 -14.37 -18.73 27.87
CA GLN A 378 -15.59 -18.86 27.06
C GLN A 378 -16.25 -17.50 26.88
N LYS A 379 -15.97 -16.82 25.76
CA LYS A 379 -16.46 -15.45 25.48
C LYS A 379 -16.48 -15.14 23.99
N GLY A 380 -17.15 -14.05 23.61
CA GLY A 380 -17.15 -13.51 22.25
C GLY A 380 -15.76 -13.37 21.59
N PRO A 381 -14.72 -12.87 22.29
CA PRO A 381 -13.36 -12.80 21.76
C PRO A 381 -12.73 -14.15 21.39
N VAL A 382 -13.06 -15.24 22.10
CA VAL A 382 -12.60 -16.60 21.76
C VAL A 382 -13.15 -17.01 20.40
N ARG A 383 -14.45 -16.76 20.18
CA ARG A 383 -15.09 -17.04 18.89
C ARG A 383 -14.46 -16.22 17.76
N THR A 384 -14.04 -14.99 18.04
CA THR A 384 -13.33 -14.13 17.07
C THR A 384 -12.01 -14.74 16.64
N ILE A 385 -11.13 -15.12 17.58
CA ILE A 385 -9.83 -15.71 17.22
C ILE A 385 -9.99 -17.05 16.51
N GLN A 386 -11.01 -17.85 16.87
CA GLN A 386 -11.29 -19.12 16.19
C GLN A 386 -11.72 -18.89 14.74
N LYS A 387 -12.52 -17.86 14.46
CA LYS A 387 -12.84 -17.46 13.08
C LYS A 387 -11.58 -17.05 12.31
N TYR A 388 -10.69 -16.29 12.95
CA TYR A 388 -9.47 -15.84 12.29
C TYR A 388 -8.55 -17.00 11.97
N LEU A 389 -8.22 -17.83 12.96
CA LEU A 389 -7.41 -19.03 12.78
C LEU A 389 -8.00 -19.97 11.72
N PHE A 390 -9.34 -20.10 11.65
CA PHE A 390 -10.02 -20.86 10.61
C PHE A 390 -9.79 -20.32 9.19
N GLN A 391 -9.72 -19.00 8.99
CA GLN A 391 -9.36 -18.44 7.67
C GLN A 391 -7.85 -18.55 7.41
N ILE A 392 -7.03 -18.25 8.41
CA ILE A 392 -5.55 -18.28 8.32
C ILE A 392 -5.05 -19.66 7.91
N ARG A 393 -5.62 -20.74 8.46
CA ARG A 393 -5.22 -22.11 8.08
C ARG A 393 -5.41 -22.45 6.60
N LYS A 394 -6.27 -21.73 5.86
CA LYS A 394 -6.44 -21.95 4.42
C LYS A 394 -5.16 -21.67 3.62
N LYS A 395 -4.35 -20.71 4.09
CA LYS A 395 -3.03 -20.38 3.51
C LYS A 395 -1.89 -21.02 4.31
N TYR A 396 -2.02 -21.12 5.63
CA TYR A 396 -1.02 -21.72 6.53
C TYR A 396 -1.48 -23.09 7.01
N SER A 397 -1.30 -24.11 6.16
CA SER A 397 -1.88 -25.46 6.35
C SER A 397 -1.34 -26.24 7.56
N ASN A 398 -0.24 -25.78 8.18
CA ASN A 398 0.29 -26.38 9.40
C ASN A 398 -0.51 -25.99 10.66
N ILE A 399 -1.35 -24.96 10.59
CA ILE A 399 -2.29 -24.61 11.67
C ILE A 399 -3.42 -25.66 11.68
N PRO A 400 -3.64 -26.35 12.83
CA PRO A 400 -4.62 -27.43 12.92
C PRO A 400 -6.05 -26.91 12.74
N GLU A 401 -6.93 -27.81 12.33
CA GLU A 401 -8.35 -27.52 12.22
C GLU A 401 -8.98 -27.29 13.61
N ILE A 402 -9.87 -26.30 13.68
CA ILE A 402 -10.53 -25.89 14.92
C ILE A 402 -12.03 -25.71 14.69
N ILE A 403 -12.80 -25.91 15.75
CA ILE A 403 -14.24 -25.68 15.76
C ILE A 403 -14.50 -24.28 16.32
N ILE A 404 -15.37 -23.50 15.66
CA ILE A 404 -15.76 -22.15 16.10
C ILE A 404 -16.85 -22.27 17.17
N SER A 405 -16.49 -22.83 18.32
CA SER A 405 -17.39 -23.10 19.45
C SER A 405 -17.58 -21.89 20.37
N GLY A 406 -16.60 -20.98 20.42
CA GLY A 406 -16.53 -19.91 21.41
C GLY A 406 -15.91 -20.33 22.75
N THR A 407 -15.42 -21.57 22.83
CA THR A 407 -14.69 -22.13 23.99
C THR A 407 -13.22 -22.33 23.63
N PHE A 408 -12.32 -21.80 24.45
CA PHE A 408 -10.87 -21.88 24.22
C PHE A 408 -10.36 -23.22 24.72
N ASP A 409 -10.58 -24.26 23.92
CA ASP A 409 -10.20 -25.65 24.18
C ASP A 409 -8.72 -25.92 23.82
N SER A 410 -8.24 -27.12 24.15
CA SER A 410 -6.85 -27.51 23.90
C SER A 410 -6.49 -27.54 22.40
N ASN A 411 -7.47 -27.73 21.51
CA ASN A 411 -7.27 -27.61 20.06
C ASN A 411 -7.00 -26.14 19.66
N THR A 412 -7.76 -25.20 20.23
CA THR A 412 -7.56 -23.76 20.05
C THR A 412 -6.21 -23.33 20.63
N VAL A 413 -5.80 -23.84 21.80
CA VAL A 413 -4.46 -23.59 22.38
C VAL A 413 -3.36 -24.03 21.41
N ASN A 414 -3.46 -25.25 20.89
CA ASN A 414 -2.45 -25.78 19.97
C ASN A 414 -2.37 -24.96 18.66
N ALA A 415 -3.52 -24.56 18.12
CA ALA A 415 -3.58 -23.68 16.95
C ALA A 415 -2.91 -22.32 17.21
N VAL A 416 -3.14 -21.72 18.38
CA VAL A 416 -2.50 -20.46 18.78
C VAL A 416 -0.99 -20.62 18.91
N LYS A 417 -0.49 -21.71 19.52
CA LYS A 417 0.96 -21.96 19.64
C LYS A 417 1.64 -22.09 18.28
N ILE A 418 1.03 -22.83 17.35
CA ILE A 418 1.57 -23.00 16.00
C ILE A 418 1.55 -21.66 15.25
N PHE A 419 0.47 -20.90 15.38
CA PHE A 419 0.41 -19.53 14.87
C PHE A 419 1.54 -18.66 15.43
N GLN A 420 1.69 -18.61 16.76
CA GLN A 420 2.73 -17.80 17.42
C GLN A 420 4.14 -18.18 16.94
N ARG A 421 4.42 -19.47 16.81
CA ARG A 421 5.68 -19.99 16.28
C ARG A 421 5.91 -19.59 14.81
N ASN A 422 4.91 -19.74 13.95
CA ASN A 422 5.01 -19.35 12.53
C ASN A 422 5.37 -17.87 12.37
N PHE A 423 4.90 -17.02 13.29
CA PHE A 423 5.07 -15.57 13.21
C PHE A 423 6.08 -15.01 14.21
N GLN A 424 6.93 -15.88 14.77
CA GLN A 424 8.08 -15.53 15.62
C GLN A 424 7.71 -14.65 16.83
N ILE A 425 6.54 -14.88 17.42
CA ILE A 425 6.11 -14.30 18.69
C ILE A 425 6.13 -15.39 19.79
N PRO A 426 6.15 -15.03 21.09
CA PRO A 426 6.21 -16.03 22.16
C PRO A 426 5.09 -17.09 22.05
N ASP A 427 5.45 -18.38 21.96
CA ASP A 427 4.53 -19.50 21.66
C ASP A 427 3.89 -20.15 22.90
N ASN A 428 3.50 -19.31 23.85
CA ASN A 428 2.94 -19.72 25.14
C ASN A 428 1.47 -20.23 25.05
N GLY A 429 0.80 -20.07 23.91
CA GLY A 429 -0.59 -20.47 23.69
C GLY A 429 -1.62 -19.53 24.31
N ILE A 430 -1.18 -18.37 24.81
CA ILE A 430 -2.00 -17.30 25.37
C ILE A 430 -2.16 -16.21 24.33
N VAL A 431 -3.38 -15.75 24.08
CA VAL A 431 -3.63 -14.60 23.20
C VAL A 431 -3.58 -13.32 24.03
N ASP A 432 -2.40 -12.72 24.10
CA ASP A 432 -2.16 -11.36 24.59
C ASP A 432 -2.34 -10.31 23.48
N GLU A 433 -2.11 -9.04 23.79
CA GLU A 433 -2.30 -7.95 22.82
C GLU A 433 -1.41 -8.10 21.58
N LEU A 434 -0.16 -8.54 21.75
CA LEU A 434 0.77 -8.82 20.66
C LEU A 434 0.22 -9.92 19.74
N THR A 435 -0.19 -11.06 20.33
CA THR A 435 -0.76 -12.19 19.59
C THR A 435 -2.06 -11.81 18.89
N TRP A 436 -2.91 -11.01 19.54
CA TRP A 436 -4.16 -10.53 18.96
C TRP A 436 -3.94 -9.62 17.75
N ASN A 437 -3.03 -8.66 17.88
CA ASN A 437 -2.68 -7.75 16.78
C ASN A 437 -2.08 -8.52 15.61
N LYS A 438 -1.18 -9.47 15.87
CA LYS A 438 -0.64 -10.34 14.83
C LYS A 438 -1.71 -11.19 14.16
N LEU A 439 -2.64 -11.77 14.93
CA LEU A 439 -3.79 -12.52 14.38
C LEU A 439 -4.63 -11.64 13.46
N ASN A 440 -4.88 -10.39 13.85
CA ASN A 440 -5.58 -9.43 13.01
C ASN A 440 -4.83 -9.20 11.70
N ASP A 441 -3.54 -8.88 11.75
CA ASP A 441 -2.72 -8.59 10.57
C ASP A 441 -2.71 -9.76 9.59
N ILE A 442 -2.51 -10.98 10.11
CA ILE A 442 -2.47 -12.17 9.28
C ILE A 442 -3.86 -12.54 8.77
N TYR A 443 -4.92 -12.42 9.57
CA TYR A 443 -6.30 -12.63 9.12
C TYR A 443 -6.64 -11.72 7.95
N VAL A 444 -6.30 -10.44 8.08
CA VAL A 444 -6.46 -9.43 7.05
C VAL A 444 -5.71 -9.82 5.78
N TYR A 445 -4.44 -10.19 5.92
CA TYR A 445 -3.59 -10.64 4.83
C TYR A 445 -4.16 -11.86 4.08
N VAL A 446 -4.54 -12.94 4.79
CA VAL A 446 -4.99 -14.20 4.15
C VAL A 446 -6.37 -14.10 3.51
N THR A 447 -7.22 -13.21 4.01
CA THR A 447 -8.58 -13.04 3.50
C THR A 447 -8.62 -12.00 2.38
N ASN A 448 -7.48 -11.40 2.03
CA ASN A 448 -7.39 -10.21 1.18
C ASN A 448 -8.35 -9.10 1.64
N LEU A 449 -8.73 -9.11 2.93
CA LEU A 449 -9.49 -8.00 3.49
C LEU A 449 -8.52 -6.83 3.59
N PRO A 450 -8.92 -5.61 3.23
CA PRO A 450 -8.18 -4.47 3.70
C PRO A 450 -8.31 -4.50 5.24
N GLY A 451 -7.25 -4.32 6.01
CA GLY A 451 -7.33 -4.40 7.49
C GLY A 451 -8.33 -3.44 8.12
N PHE A 452 -8.82 -2.53 7.30
CA PHE A 452 -9.92 -1.62 7.50
C PHE A 452 -10.86 -1.71 6.29
N TYR A 453 -12.14 -2.02 6.50
CA TYR A 453 -13.14 -1.91 5.44
C TYR A 453 -13.31 -0.42 5.11
N PRO A 454 -13.07 0.01 3.87
CA PRO A 454 -13.42 1.36 3.49
C PRO A 454 -14.94 1.57 3.62
N ILE A 455 -15.35 2.80 3.91
CA ILE A 455 -16.74 3.18 3.68
C ILE A 455 -16.98 3.15 2.17
N LEU A 456 -17.80 2.23 1.66
CA LEU A 456 -18.04 2.16 0.22
C LEU A 456 -19.26 2.97 -0.18
N GLN A 457 -19.16 3.71 -1.28
CA GLN A 457 -20.27 4.48 -1.84
C GLN A 457 -20.13 4.55 -3.36
N ASN A 458 -21.09 5.21 -4.01
CA ASN A 458 -21.03 5.40 -5.46
C ASN A 458 -19.71 6.06 -5.89
N GLY A 459 -19.00 5.44 -6.83
CA GLY A 459 -17.66 5.83 -7.27
C GLY A 459 -16.51 5.12 -6.57
N SER A 460 -16.73 4.41 -5.45
CA SER A 460 -15.71 3.54 -4.85
C SER A 460 -15.33 2.40 -5.80
N GLN A 461 -14.08 1.96 -5.76
CA GLN A 461 -13.56 0.88 -6.62
C GLN A 461 -12.58 -0.01 -5.86
N GLY A 462 -12.47 -1.28 -6.24
CA GLY A 462 -11.47 -2.22 -5.69
C GLY A 462 -12.03 -3.58 -5.24
N GLU A 463 -11.19 -4.39 -4.60
CA GLU A 463 -11.56 -5.73 -4.13
C GLU A 463 -12.60 -5.68 -3.00
N SER A 464 -12.62 -4.62 -2.21
CA SER A 464 -13.66 -4.31 -1.22
C SER A 464 -15.02 -4.15 -1.90
N VAL A 465 -15.04 -3.53 -3.08
CA VAL A 465 -16.27 -3.42 -3.87
C VAL A 465 -16.67 -4.78 -4.44
N LYS A 466 -15.72 -5.56 -4.94
CA LYS A 466 -16.00 -6.94 -5.38
C LYS A 466 -16.55 -7.79 -4.24
N MET A 467 -16.01 -7.61 -3.04
CA MET A 467 -16.43 -8.31 -1.83
C MET A 467 -17.88 -7.93 -1.50
N ILE A 468 -18.22 -6.64 -1.45
CA ILE A 468 -19.62 -6.25 -1.18
C ILE A 468 -20.58 -6.74 -2.26
N GLN A 469 -20.20 -6.63 -3.54
CA GLN A 469 -20.99 -7.15 -4.66
C GLN A 469 -21.19 -8.67 -4.55
N SER A 470 -20.14 -9.41 -4.22
CA SER A 470 -20.20 -10.86 -4.00
C SER A 470 -21.12 -11.22 -2.84
N LEU A 471 -21.05 -10.48 -1.74
CA LEU A 471 -21.89 -10.71 -0.56
C LEU A 471 -23.36 -10.39 -0.84
N LEU A 472 -23.64 -9.22 -1.43
CA LEU A 472 -24.99 -8.86 -1.83
C LEU A 472 -25.55 -9.85 -2.84
N LYS A 473 -24.74 -10.34 -3.79
CA LYS A 473 -25.15 -11.37 -4.76
C LYS A 473 -25.45 -12.70 -4.10
N ARG A 474 -24.59 -13.14 -3.17
CA ARG A 474 -24.80 -14.36 -2.37
C ARG A 474 -26.10 -14.31 -1.56
N PHE A 475 -26.47 -13.13 -1.04
CA PHE A 475 -27.71 -12.94 -0.28
C PHE A 475 -28.92 -12.57 -1.16
N GLY A 476 -28.78 -12.56 -2.50
CA GLY A 476 -29.87 -12.32 -3.44
C GLY A 476 -30.26 -10.85 -3.65
N PHE A 477 -29.43 -9.90 -3.20
CA PHE A 477 -29.68 -8.46 -3.32
C PHE A 477 -29.04 -7.84 -4.55
N TYR A 478 -28.01 -8.46 -5.14
CA TYR A 478 -27.28 -7.94 -6.29
C TYR A 478 -27.26 -8.96 -7.42
N THR A 479 -27.68 -8.55 -8.61
CA THR A 479 -27.75 -9.40 -9.81
C THR A 479 -26.70 -9.05 -10.87
N GLY A 480 -25.98 -7.94 -10.68
CA GLY A 480 -24.95 -7.46 -11.61
C GLY A 480 -23.65 -8.27 -11.57
N GLU A 481 -22.70 -7.86 -12.41
CA GLU A 481 -21.35 -8.40 -12.45
C GLU A 481 -20.52 -7.95 -11.25
N ILE A 482 -19.62 -8.81 -10.78
CA ILE A 482 -18.68 -8.48 -9.70
C ILE A 482 -17.46 -7.79 -10.35
N ASP A 483 -17.66 -6.55 -10.77
CA ASP A 483 -16.69 -5.77 -11.53
C ASP A 483 -15.74 -4.95 -10.64
N GLY A 484 -16.05 -4.82 -9.35
CA GLY A 484 -15.27 -4.01 -8.42
C GLY A 484 -15.47 -2.51 -8.62
N PHE A 485 -16.52 -2.09 -9.34
CA PHE A 485 -16.94 -0.70 -9.48
C PHE A 485 -18.26 -0.47 -8.73
N PHE A 486 -18.25 0.42 -7.75
CA PHE A 486 -19.45 0.71 -6.95
C PHE A 486 -20.28 1.73 -7.73
N GLY A 487 -21.04 1.23 -8.70
CA GLY A 487 -21.97 2.04 -9.50
C GLY A 487 -23.39 2.07 -8.93
N LEU A 488 -24.30 2.68 -9.70
CA LEU A 488 -25.73 2.80 -9.35
C LEU A 488 -26.39 1.44 -9.04
N GLY A 489 -25.97 0.36 -9.72
CA GLY A 489 -26.48 -0.99 -9.46
C GLY A 489 -26.11 -1.49 -8.07
N THR A 490 -24.85 -1.32 -7.65
CA THR A 490 -24.38 -1.71 -6.32
C THR A 490 -25.01 -0.83 -5.24
N GLU A 491 -25.12 0.47 -5.48
CA GLU A 491 -25.79 1.41 -4.57
C GLU A 491 -27.25 1.03 -4.32
N LYS A 492 -28.00 0.68 -5.37
CA LYS A 492 -29.39 0.23 -5.26
C LYS A 492 -29.50 -1.02 -4.39
N SER A 493 -28.65 -2.02 -4.63
CA SER A 493 -28.63 -3.26 -3.85
C SER A 493 -28.25 -3.03 -2.39
N VAL A 494 -27.34 -2.09 -2.10
CA VAL A 494 -27.02 -1.67 -0.73
C VAL A 494 -28.22 -1.02 -0.07
N LYS A 495 -28.94 -0.11 -0.75
CA LYS A 495 -30.16 0.51 -0.23
C LYS A 495 -31.24 -0.52 0.09
N GLU A 496 -31.44 -1.52 -0.79
CA GLU A 496 -32.39 -2.61 -0.57
C GLU A 496 -32.00 -3.48 0.63
N PHE A 497 -30.71 -3.83 0.74
CA PHE A 497 -30.20 -4.58 1.88
C PHE A 497 -30.37 -3.81 3.19
N GLN A 498 -30.01 -2.52 3.20
CA GLN A 498 -30.17 -1.64 4.36
C GLN A 498 -31.63 -1.58 4.80
N LYS A 499 -32.56 -1.43 3.85
CA LYS A 499 -34.00 -1.44 4.12
C LYS A 499 -34.45 -2.74 4.76
N ILE A 500 -34.03 -3.90 4.23
CA ILE A 500 -34.44 -5.21 4.75
C ILE A 500 -33.85 -5.50 6.14
N LYS A 501 -32.66 -4.97 6.43
CA LYS A 501 -31.99 -5.14 7.72
C LYS A 501 -32.22 -3.98 8.70
N SER A 502 -33.20 -3.13 8.41
CA SER A 502 -33.60 -1.98 9.25
C SER A 502 -32.46 -1.00 9.57
N PHE A 503 -31.53 -0.82 8.64
CA PHE A 503 -30.53 0.26 8.68
C PHE A 503 -31.07 1.54 8.07
N THR A 504 -30.43 2.67 8.38
CA THR A 504 -30.60 3.91 7.63
C THR A 504 -30.24 3.67 6.15
N VAL A 505 -31.17 3.98 5.25
CA VAL A 505 -31.05 3.72 3.81
C VAL A 505 -30.23 4.83 3.15
N THR A 506 -28.91 4.75 3.28
CA THR A 506 -27.96 5.72 2.73
C THR A 506 -27.41 5.32 1.36
N GLY A 507 -27.41 4.02 1.03
CA GLY A 507 -26.66 3.47 -0.10
C GLY A 507 -25.15 3.40 0.12
N VAL A 508 -24.70 3.77 1.33
CA VAL A 508 -23.30 3.77 1.74
C VAL A 508 -23.03 2.59 2.66
N VAL A 509 -22.00 1.82 2.37
CA VAL A 509 -21.58 0.67 3.17
C VAL A 509 -20.73 1.13 4.34
N ARG A 510 -21.32 1.14 5.53
CA ARG A 510 -20.69 1.51 6.80
C ARG A 510 -20.41 0.28 7.68
N LYS A 511 -19.84 0.51 8.87
CA LYS A 511 -19.33 -0.52 9.80
C LYS A 511 -20.35 -1.61 10.09
N GLU A 512 -21.58 -1.18 10.33
CA GLU A 512 -22.68 -2.02 10.75
C GLU A 512 -23.09 -2.99 9.63
N LEU A 513 -23.06 -2.49 8.39
CA LEU A 513 -23.39 -3.27 7.20
C LEU A 513 -22.30 -4.32 6.90
N TRP A 514 -21.03 -3.91 6.93
CA TRP A 514 -19.90 -4.83 6.77
C TRP A 514 -19.94 -5.95 7.82
N ARG A 515 -20.09 -5.58 9.10
CA ARG A 515 -20.17 -6.54 10.20
C ARG A 515 -21.31 -7.53 10.01
N LEU A 516 -22.49 -7.07 9.59
CA LEU A 516 -23.63 -7.94 9.40
C LEU A 516 -23.40 -8.90 8.21
N LEU A 517 -22.87 -8.41 7.10
CA LEU A 517 -22.61 -9.24 5.92
C LEU A 517 -21.53 -10.29 6.17
N GLU A 518 -20.49 -9.95 6.94
CA GLU A 518 -19.54 -10.95 7.44
C GLU A 518 -20.20 -11.95 8.38
N GLU A 519 -20.94 -11.49 9.39
CA GLU A 519 -21.64 -12.38 10.34
C GLU A 519 -22.54 -13.39 9.62
N LEU A 520 -23.25 -12.95 8.58
CA LEU A 520 -24.11 -13.80 7.76
C LEU A 520 -23.36 -14.86 6.96
N GLN A 521 -22.08 -14.65 6.62
CA GLN A 521 -21.25 -15.68 5.98
C GLN A 521 -20.94 -16.85 6.92
N TYR A 522 -20.88 -16.58 8.22
CA TYR A 522 -20.55 -17.57 9.25
C TYR A 522 -21.78 -18.29 9.82
N THR A 523 -22.98 -17.74 9.66
CA THR A 523 -24.24 -18.40 10.11
C THR A 523 -24.82 -19.37 9.08
N ALA A 524 -24.49 -19.20 7.79
CA ALA A 524 -24.93 -20.09 6.71
C ALA A 524 -24.33 -21.52 6.79
N GLY A 525 -23.32 -21.75 7.64
CA GLY A 525 -22.73 -23.07 7.90
C GLY A 525 -23.25 -23.80 9.13
N THR A 526 -24.11 -23.17 9.94
CA THR A 526 -24.69 -23.73 11.18
C THR A 526 -26.20 -23.98 11.07
N SER A 527 -26.72 -24.17 9.87
CA SER A 527 -28.13 -24.52 9.63
C SER A 527 -28.39 -26.01 9.82
N ARG A 528 -28.23 -26.50 11.05
CA ARG A 528 -29.09 -27.55 11.61
C ARG A 528 -29.38 -27.10 13.04
N ASP A 529 -30.66 -26.90 13.33
CA ASP A 529 -31.23 -26.62 14.65
C ASP A 529 -31.37 -25.13 15.04
N LEU A 530 -32.14 -24.38 14.25
CA LEU A 530 -33.08 -23.40 14.79
C LEU A 530 -34.39 -23.52 14.02
N GLU A 531 -35.36 -24.21 14.60
CA GLU A 531 -36.75 -24.22 14.15
C GLU A 531 -37.27 -22.79 14.02
N TYR A 532 -37.69 -22.46 12.80
CA TYR A 532 -38.49 -21.28 12.53
C TYR A 532 -39.87 -21.48 13.16
N ASN A 533 -40.11 -20.84 14.30
CA ASN A 533 -41.46 -20.66 14.83
C ASN A 533 -42.05 -19.36 14.24
N PRO A 534 -43.04 -19.42 13.33
CA PRO A 534 -43.77 -18.23 12.93
C PRO A 534 -44.66 -17.76 14.10
N ILE A 535 -44.45 -16.53 14.55
CA ILE A 535 -45.38 -15.87 15.49
C ILE A 535 -46.72 -15.61 14.76
N PRO A 536 -47.87 -15.95 15.35
CA PRO A 536 -49.18 -15.77 14.74
C PRO A 536 -49.57 -14.29 14.68
N VAL A 537 -50.05 -13.87 13.51
CA VAL A 537 -50.71 -12.57 13.29
C VAL A 537 -52.08 -12.62 13.96
N GLN A 538 -52.28 -11.84 15.01
CA GLN A 538 -53.59 -11.59 15.61
C GLN A 538 -54.37 -10.64 14.67
N ILE A 539 -55.29 -11.20 13.91
CA ILE A 539 -56.34 -10.45 13.21
C ILE A 539 -57.51 -10.34 14.18
N ASN A 540 -57.86 -9.12 14.58
CA ASN A 540 -59.12 -8.85 15.25
C ASN A 540 -60.28 -9.17 14.29
N THR A 541 -61.01 -10.23 14.59
CA THR A 541 -62.34 -10.51 14.06
C THR A 541 -63.38 -9.83 14.94
N ASP A 542 -64.32 -9.09 14.34
CA ASP A 542 -65.73 -9.46 14.43
C ASP A 542 -66.59 -8.75 13.36
N PRO A 543 -67.81 -9.23 13.05
CA PRO A 543 -68.24 -9.43 11.68
C PRO A 543 -69.55 -8.67 11.36
N ASN A 544 -69.89 -8.54 10.07
CA ASN A 544 -71.23 -8.90 9.59
C ASN A 544 -71.39 -8.76 8.06
N ILE A 545 -71.39 -9.93 7.42
CA ILE A 545 -72.30 -10.45 6.38
C ILE A 545 -73.17 -9.42 5.60
N LYS A 546 -73.02 -9.40 4.27
CA LYS A 546 -74.08 -9.72 3.28
C LYS A 546 -73.58 -9.74 1.82
N THR A 547 -73.67 -10.93 1.21
CA THR A 547 -74.15 -11.27 -0.16
C THR A 547 -73.74 -10.39 -1.36
N TYR A 548 -73.14 -10.99 -2.41
CA TYR A 548 -73.77 -11.31 -3.72
C TYR A 548 -72.74 -11.89 -4.73
N THR A 549 -73.27 -12.69 -5.66
CA THR A 549 -72.61 -13.58 -6.63
C THR A 549 -72.34 -12.89 -8.01
N PRO A 550 -71.92 -13.57 -9.11
CA PRO A 550 -70.65 -13.33 -9.83
C PRO A 550 -70.80 -12.88 -11.31
N SER A 551 -69.70 -12.56 -12.02
CA SER A 551 -69.64 -12.47 -13.51
C SER A 551 -68.22 -12.04 -13.96
N GLN A 552 -67.41 -12.88 -14.61
CA GLN A 552 -67.35 -13.26 -16.05
C GLN A 552 -66.44 -12.37 -16.92
N ASN A 553 -65.79 -13.06 -17.87
CA ASN A 553 -65.11 -12.63 -19.11
C ASN A 553 -63.63 -12.20 -19.03
N THR A 554 -62.67 -13.01 -19.53
CA THR A 554 -62.34 -13.43 -20.92
C THR A 554 -61.69 -12.33 -21.75
N ASN A 555 -60.41 -12.49 -22.12
CA ASN A 555 -60.01 -12.86 -23.50
C ASN A 555 -58.48 -13.00 -23.67
N GLN A 556 -58.12 -13.99 -24.49
CA GLN A 556 -56.79 -14.42 -24.90
C GLN A 556 -56.31 -13.69 -26.18
N LEU A 557 -55.19 -14.21 -26.74
CA LEU A 557 -54.73 -14.29 -28.15
C LEU A 557 -53.55 -13.33 -28.45
N PHE A 558 -52.44 -13.64 -29.17
CA PHE A 558 -51.75 -14.86 -29.66
C PHE A 558 -50.40 -14.40 -30.36
N ILE A 559 -49.34 -15.24 -30.28
CA ILE A 559 -48.31 -15.68 -31.29
C ILE A 559 -47.42 -14.67 -32.11
N ASN A 560 -46.09 -14.65 -31.81
CA ASN A 560 -44.83 -14.92 -32.61
C ASN A 560 -44.68 -14.61 -34.14
N PRO A 561 -43.46 -14.69 -34.78
CA PRO A 561 -42.10 -14.15 -34.49
C PRO A 561 -41.24 -13.73 -35.77
N SER A 562 -39.96 -13.36 -35.54
CA SER A 562 -38.74 -13.54 -36.40
C SER A 562 -38.37 -12.58 -37.57
N SER A 563 -37.10 -12.11 -37.59
CA SER A 563 -36.13 -12.30 -38.71
C SER A 563 -34.75 -11.62 -38.48
N THR A 564 -33.68 -12.34 -38.86
CA THR A 564 -32.28 -11.89 -39.10
C THR A 564 -32.06 -11.54 -40.59
N PRO A 565 -30.93 -10.90 -40.99
CA PRO A 565 -29.81 -11.69 -41.56
C PRO A 565 -28.36 -11.13 -41.36
N SER A 566 -27.43 -12.09 -41.49
CA SER A 566 -25.99 -12.18 -41.90
C SER A 566 -25.45 -11.09 -42.88
N MET A 567 -24.16 -10.85 -43.20
CA MET A 567 -22.80 -11.43 -43.03
C MET A 567 -21.79 -10.45 -43.70
N THR A 568 -20.50 -10.43 -43.32
CA THR A 568 -19.28 -10.58 -44.19
C THR A 568 -17.98 -9.96 -43.62
N ASN A 569 -16.89 -10.74 -43.68
CA ASN A 569 -15.47 -10.40 -43.50
C ASN A 569 -14.78 -10.36 -44.87
N PRO A 570 -13.54 -9.84 -44.98
CA PRO A 570 -12.41 -10.75 -45.28
C PRO A 570 -11.08 -10.39 -44.58
N SER A 571 -10.13 -11.33 -44.67
CA SER A 571 -8.87 -11.46 -43.92
C SER A 571 -7.60 -11.31 -44.79
N THR A 572 -6.43 -11.38 -44.13
CA THR A 572 -5.03 -11.70 -44.59
C THR A 572 -4.12 -10.51 -44.96
N SER A 573 -2.79 -10.45 -44.70
CA SER A 573 -1.77 -11.25 -43.96
C SER A 573 -0.38 -10.53 -43.95
N HIS A 574 0.49 -10.89 -42.99
CA HIS A 574 1.99 -10.93 -43.00
C HIS A 574 2.91 -9.71 -42.70
N TYR A 575 3.94 -10.03 -41.88
CA TYR A 575 5.07 -9.31 -41.20
C TYR A 575 6.17 -8.68 -42.12
N PRO A 576 7.37 -8.25 -41.61
CA PRO A 576 7.75 -7.24 -40.59
C PRO A 576 8.83 -6.24 -41.09
N GLN A 577 9.06 -5.07 -40.46
CA GLN A 577 10.40 -4.43 -40.46
C GLN A 577 10.54 -3.24 -39.48
N SER A 578 11.67 -3.25 -38.78
CA SER A 578 12.31 -2.18 -38.00
C SER A 578 12.73 -0.97 -38.84
N PHE A 579 12.70 0.27 -38.33
CA PHE A 579 13.71 1.32 -38.59
C PHE A 579 13.61 2.48 -37.57
N TYR A 580 14.78 2.87 -37.03
CA TYR A 580 15.05 4.15 -36.39
C TYR A 580 14.89 5.31 -37.40
N ASN A 581 14.29 6.44 -37.01
CA ASN A 581 14.97 7.75 -37.02
C ASN A 581 14.12 8.91 -36.49
N GLN A 582 14.84 9.78 -35.78
CA GLN A 582 14.72 11.25 -35.62
C GLN A 582 13.56 11.95 -36.33
N ASN A 583 12.90 12.86 -35.61
CA ASN A 583 12.73 14.23 -36.09
C ASN A 583 12.40 15.20 -34.94
N ASP A 584 13.29 16.19 -34.81
CA ASP A 584 13.08 17.49 -34.19
C ASP A 584 11.78 18.14 -34.66
N TYR A 585 11.06 18.84 -33.76
CA TYR A 585 10.35 20.07 -34.13
C TYR A 585 10.00 20.90 -32.88
N TYR A 586 10.75 21.98 -32.68
CA TYR A 586 10.28 23.17 -31.97
C TYR A 586 9.24 23.90 -32.83
N PRO A 587 8.31 24.63 -32.19
CA PRO A 587 7.99 25.96 -32.70
C PRO A 587 8.15 27.02 -31.62
N ASN A 588 8.92 28.06 -31.97
CA ASN A 588 8.81 29.40 -31.40
C ASN A 588 7.35 29.87 -31.51
N TYR A 589 6.79 30.40 -30.42
CA TYR A 589 6.31 31.79 -30.31
C TYR A 589 5.96 32.12 -28.86
#